data_AF-G2YAX8-F1
#
_entry.id   AF-G2YAX8-F1
#
_cell.length_a   1.000
_cell.length_b   1.000
_cell.length_c   1.000
_cell.angle_alpha   90.00
_cell.angle_beta   90.00
_cell.angle_gamma   90.00
#
_symmetry.space_group_name_H-M   'P 1'
#
loop_
_entity.id
_entity.type
_entity.pdbx_description
1 polymer ?
#
loop_
_entity_poly.entity_id
_entity_poly.type
_entity_poly.pdbx_seq_one_letter_code
_entity_poly.pdbx_strand_id
1 'polypeptide(L)'
;MSDKTYEQIVLILQATPYYLELEQIEKDHQATVQPILHQTSELLRAFRKETRAGNANGAQEFQYTLDQNVKIIVDTYQRNKREWSKVMARLGEDIGGLLGETLIEVVKGMDKRETSSAGSDMNLQRVLIQVARRMHSEE
;
A
#
# COMPACT_ATOMS: atom_id res chain seq x y z
N MET A 1 -1.59 2.79 26.80
CA MET A 1 -2.71 3.70 26.48
C MET A 1 -2.96 3.80 24.97
N SER A 2 -1.92 3.73 24.12
CA SER A 2 -2.00 3.55 22.64
C SER A 2 -3.11 2.61 22.14
N ASP A 3 -3.29 1.45 22.78
CA ASP A 3 -4.25 0.44 22.31
C ASP A 3 -5.72 0.89 22.42
N LYS A 4 -6.06 1.68 23.45
CA LYS A 4 -7.42 2.22 23.61
C LYS A 4 -7.75 3.27 22.55
N THR A 5 -6.80 4.14 22.23
CA THR A 5 -6.96 5.16 21.18
C THR A 5 -7.11 4.50 19.82
N TYR A 6 -6.31 3.46 19.54
CA TYR A 6 -6.44 2.67 18.31
C TYR A 6 -7.81 1.99 18.21
N GLU A 7 -8.28 1.32 19.26
CA GLU A 7 -9.60 0.67 19.28
C GLU A 7 -10.74 1.66 19.03
N GLN A 8 -10.69 2.84 19.64
CA GLN A 8 -11.69 3.90 19.43
C GLN A 8 -11.69 4.42 18.00
N ILE A 9 -10.51 4.66 17.41
CA ILE A 9 -10.39 5.08 16.01
C ILE A 9 -10.97 4.01 15.09
N VAL A 10 -10.63 2.73 15.30
CA VAL A 10 -11.17 1.62 14.50
C VAL A 10 -12.69 1.58 14.56
N LEU A 11 -13.28 1.71 15.76
CA LEU A 11 -14.73 1.71 15.93
C LEU A 11 -15.41 2.89 15.20
N ILE A 12 -14.84 4.09 15.29
CA ILE A 12 -15.33 5.28 14.56
C ILE A 12 -15.30 5.00 13.05
N LEU A 13 -14.19 4.45 12.56
CA LEU A 13 -14.02 4.18 11.13
C LEU A 13 -14.94 3.09 10.63
N GLN A 14 -15.10 1.99 11.36
CA GLN A 14 -16.00 0.89 11.01
C GLN A 14 -17.48 1.32 10.96
N ALA A 15 -17.85 2.40 11.65
CA ALA A 15 -19.18 2.99 11.53
C ALA A 15 -19.39 3.78 10.23
N THR A 16 -18.34 4.02 9.44
CA THR A 16 -18.39 4.74 8.16
C THR A 16 -18.36 3.78 6.96
N PRO A 17 -19.01 4.13 5.83
CA PRO A 17 -18.92 3.34 4.60
C PRO A 17 -17.49 3.31 4.02
N TYR A 18 -16.65 4.29 4.36
CA TYR A 18 -15.29 4.42 3.86
C TYR A 18 -14.36 3.30 4.33
N TYR A 19 -14.61 2.72 5.50
CA TYR A 19 -13.77 1.64 6.03
C TYR A 19 -13.81 0.41 5.11
N LEU A 20 -15.00 -0.01 4.67
CA LEU A 20 -15.15 -1.13 3.75
C LEU A 20 -14.58 -0.81 2.35
N GLU A 21 -14.72 0.44 1.89
CA GLU A 21 -14.14 0.89 0.61
C GLU A 21 -12.60 0.82 0.66
N LEU A 22 -11.98 1.24 1.76
CA LEU A 22 -10.53 1.15 1.98
C LEU A 22 -10.05 -0.30 2.05
N GLU A 23 -10.73 -1.16 2.83
CA GLU A 23 -10.39 -2.59 2.91
C GLU A 23 -10.47 -3.26 1.54
N GLN A 24 -11.46 -2.90 0.72
CA GLN A 24 -11.61 -3.45 -0.61
C GLN A 24 -10.46 -3.00 -1.54
N ILE A 25 -10.06 -1.72 -1.49
CA ILE A 25 -8.91 -1.22 -2.27
C ILE A 25 -7.61 -1.94 -1.87
N GLU A 26 -7.38 -2.13 -0.56
CA GLU A 26 -6.22 -2.89 -0.07
C GLU A 26 -6.24 -4.33 -0.60
N LYS A 27 -7.39 -5.01 -0.49
CA LYS A 27 -7.56 -6.39 -0.92
C LYS A 27 -7.35 -6.55 -2.43
N ASP A 28 -7.91 -5.65 -3.24
CA ASP A 28 -7.76 -5.69 -4.71
C ASP A 28 -6.31 -5.43 -5.13
N HIS A 29 -5.63 -4.51 -4.43
CA HIS A 29 -4.20 -4.29 -4.63
C HIS A 29 -3.39 -5.56 -4.34
N GLN A 30 -3.61 -6.19 -3.18
CA GLN A 30 -2.89 -7.40 -2.78
C GLN A 30 -3.19 -8.57 -3.73
N ALA A 31 -4.45 -8.78 -4.09
CA ALA A 31 -4.87 -9.86 -4.99
C ALA A 31 -4.20 -9.75 -6.38
N THR A 32 -3.95 -8.52 -6.85
CA THR A 32 -3.30 -8.28 -8.14
C THR A 32 -1.78 -8.36 -8.04
N VAL A 33 -1.18 -7.75 -7.03
CA VAL A 33 0.29 -7.58 -6.93
C VAL A 33 0.99 -8.81 -6.38
N GLN A 34 0.40 -9.53 -5.42
CA GLN A 34 1.07 -10.70 -4.79
C GLN A 34 1.42 -11.82 -5.77
N PRO A 35 0.53 -12.25 -6.69
CA PRO A 35 0.88 -13.27 -7.67
C PRO A 35 2.02 -12.82 -8.59
N ILE A 36 2.02 -11.55 -9.00
CA ILE A 36 3.04 -10.99 -9.89
C ILE A 36 4.38 -10.88 -9.17
N LEU A 37 4.41 -10.49 -7.89
CA LEU A 37 5.63 -10.50 -7.08
C LEU A 37 6.21 -11.89 -6.94
N HIS A 38 5.34 -12.90 -6.70
CA HIS A 38 5.77 -14.29 -6.63
C HIS A 38 6.41 -14.75 -7.95
N GLN A 39 5.72 -14.54 -9.07
CA GLN A 39 6.23 -14.85 -10.40
C GLN A 39 7.53 -14.11 -10.71
N THR A 40 7.64 -12.83 -10.35
CA THR A 40 8.84 -12.01 -10.56
C THR A 40 10.04 -12.58 -9.79
N SER A 41 9.82 -13.08 -8.57
CA SER A 41 10.88 -13.73 -7.78
C SER A 41 11.41 -15.00 -8.47
N GLU A 42 10.52 -15.81 -9.04
CA GLU A 42 10.91 -17.02 -9.79
C GLU A 42 11.64 -16.68 -11.09
N LEU A 43 11.13 -15.70 -11.85
CA LEU A 43 11.74 -15.22 -13.08
C LEU A 43 13.13 -14.62 -12.82
N LEU A 44 13.33 -13.89 -11.72
CA LEU A 44 14.65 -13.37 -11.34
C LEU A 44 15.66 -14.50 -11.07
N ARG A 45 15.21 -15.62 -10.48
CA ARG A 45 16.07 -16.80 -10.28
C ARG A 45 16.44 -17.44 -11.62
N ALA A 46 15.47 -17.58 -12.53
CA ALA A 46 15.68 -18.13 -13.86
C ALA A 46 16.61 -17.24 -14.71
N PHE A 47 16.35 -15.93 -14.73
CA PHE A 47 17.19 -14.92 -15.39
C PHE A 47 18.66 -15.01 -14.94
N ARG A 48 18.90 -15.07 -13.63
CA ARG A 48 20.26 -15.20 -13.07
C ARG A 48 20.94 -16.50 -13.49
N LYS A 49 20.19 -17.60 -13.64
CA LYS A 49 20.70 -18.89 -14.11
C LYS A 49 21.15 -18.80 -15.57
N GLU A 50 20.30 -18.28 -16.45
CA GLU A 50 20.64 -18.13 -17.89
C GLU A 50 21.80 -17.17 -18.10
N THR A 51 21.83 -16.06 -17.37
CA THR A 51 22.93 -15.08 -17.42
C THR A 51 24.27 -15.74 -17.04
N ARG A 52 24.29 -16.56 -15.99
CA ARG A 52 25.50 -17.31 -15.57
C ARG A 52 25.91 -18.38 -16.57
N ALA A 53 24.96 -18.95 -17.31
CA ALA A 53 25.20 -19.93 -18.36
C ALA A 53 25.67 -19.30 -19.68
N GLY A 54 25.69 -17.96 -19.79
CA GLY A 54 26.02 -17.25 -21.02
C GLY A 54 24.94 -17.35 -22.11
N ASN A 55 23.73 -17.79 -21.75
CA ASN A 55 22.60 -17.88 -22.69
C ASN A 55 21.90 -16.52 -22.80
N ALA A 56 22.39 -15.69 -23.73
CA ALA A 56 21.87 -14.34 -23.94
C ALA A 56 20.38 -14.32 -24.35
N ASN A 57 19.96 -15.25 -25.21
CA ASN A 57 18.57 -15.29 -25.69
C ASN A 57 17.60 -15.64 -24.55
N GLY A 58 17.92 -16.66 -23.75
CA GLY A 58 17.10 -17.03 -22.59
C GLY A 58 17.07 -15.93 -21.51
N ALA A 59 18.19 -15.28 -21.26
CA ALA A 59 18.24 -14.14 -20.35
C ALA A 59 17.37 -12.96 -20.84
N GLN A 60 17.37 -12.68 -22.14
CA GLN A 60 16.59 -11.58 -22.72
C GLN A 60 15.07 -11.84 -22.67
N GLU A 61 14.62 -13.08 -22.88
CA GLU A 61 13.21 -13.45 -22.70
C GLU A 61 12.74 -13.23 -21.26
N PHE A 62 13.53 -13.66 -20.27
CA PHE A 62 13.21 -13.43 -18.86
C PHE A 62 13.24 -11.94 -18.51
N GLN A 63 14.18 -11.17 -19.04
CA GLN A 63 14.25 -9.72 -18.82
C GLN A 63 12.98 -9.01 -19.31
N TYR A 64 12.49 -9.37 -20.50
CA TYR A 64 11.26 -8.77 -21.04
C TYR A 64 10.05 -9.02 -20.13
N THR A 65 9.87 -10.25 -19.62
CA THR A 65 8.77 -10.55 -18.69
C THR A 65 8.95 -9.84 -17.34
N LEU A 66 10.18 -9.71 -16.85
CA LEU A 66 10.46 -8.95 -15.62
C LEU A 66 10.07 -7.47 -15.77
N ASP A 67 10.41 -6.84 -16.89
CA ASP A 67 10.04 -5.44 -17.17
C ASP A 67 8.51 -5.26 -17.24
N GLN A 68 7.81 -6.22 -17.88
CA GLN A 68 6.35 -6.22 -17.89
C GLN A 68 5.75 -6.36 -16.50
N ASN A 69 6.28 -7.25 -15.67
CA ASN A 69 5.80 -7.44 -14.30
C ASN A 69 6.01 -6.19 -13.45
N VAL A 70 7.18 -5.56 -13.53
CA VAL A 70 7.47 -4.29 -12.85
C VAL A 70 6.47 -3.22 -13.27
N LYS A 71 6.19 -3.10 -14.57
CA LYS A 71 5.20 -2.16 -15.08
C LYS A 71 3.81 -2.40 -14.49
N ILE A 72 3.34 -3.65 -14.48
CA ILE A 72 2.01 -3.98 -13.93
C ILE A 72 1.95 -3.64 -12.43
N ILE A 73 3.00 -3.94 -11.65
CA ILE A 73 3.06 -3.62 -10.23
C ILE A 73 2.97 -2.10 -10.01
N VAL A 74 3.75 -1.31 -10.76
CA VAL A 74 3.76 0.15 -10.66
C VAL A 74 2.43 0.75 -11.07
N ASP A 75 1.87 0.34 -12.21
CA ASP A 75 0.60 0.86 -12.73
C ASP A 75 -0.55 0.55 -11.76
N THR A 76 -0.58 -0.68 -11.22
CA THR A 76 -1.58 -1.11 -10.24
C THR A 76 -1.45 -0.33 -8.93
N TYR A 77 -0.22 -0.14 -8.45
CA TYR A 77 0.06 0.68 -7.27
C TYR A 77 -0.43 2.11 -7.45
N GLN A 78 -0.05 2.78 -8.55
CA GLN A 78 -0.44 4.17 -8.82
C GLN A 78 -1.95 4.34 -8.91
N ARG A 79 -2.64 3.41 -9.59
CA ARG A 79 -4.10 3.45 -9.72
C ARG A 79 -4.78 3.32 -8.35
N ASN A 80 -4.45 2.28 -7.61
CA ASN A 80 -5.10 2.00 -6.33
C ASN A 80 -4.74 3.06 -5.28
N LYS A 81 -3.52 3.61 -5.33
CA LYS A 81 -3.10 4.67 -4.43
C LYS A 81 -3.87 5.97 -4.63
N ARG A 82 -4.19 6.32 -5.87
CA ARG A 82 -5.04 7.49 -6.17
C ARG A 82 -6.44 7.32 -5.57
N GLU A 83 -7.06 6.15 -5.76
CA GLU A 83 -8.37 5.87 -5.17
C GLU A 83 -8.32 5.86 -3.65
N TRP A 84 -7.35 5.16 -3.06
CA TRP A 84 -7.09 5.15 -1.62
C TRP A 84 -7.01 6.57 -1.04
N SER A 85 -6.22 7.44 -1.67
CA SER A 85 -6.00 8.81 -1.19
C SER A 85 -7.28 9.65 -1.25
N LYS A 86 -8.13 9.45 -2.27
CA LYS A 86 -9.44 10.12 -2.36
C LYS A 86 -10.39 9.67 -1.25
N VAL A 87 -10.45 8.37 -0.98
CA VAL A 87 -11.31 7.82 0.09
C VAL A 87 -10.84 8.33 1.46
N MET A 88 -9.53 8.31 1.71
CA MET A 88 -8.96 8.83 2.96
C MET A 88 -9.19 10.33 3.16
N ALA A 89 -9.12 11.13 2.08
CA ALA A 89 -9.43 12.56 2.15
C ALA A 89 -10.91 12.80 2.52
N ARG A 90 -11.85 12.13 1.84
CA ARG A 90 -13.29 12.21 2.16
C ARG A 90 -13.58 11.77 3.59
N LEU A 91 -12.97 10.66 4.02
CA LEU A 91 -13.08 10.17 5.39
C LEU A 91 -12.57 11.20 6.41
N GLY A 92 -11.42 11.81 6.16
CA GLY A 92 -10.85 12.84 7.04
C GLY A 92 -11.73 14.09 7.12
N GLU A 93 -12.28 14.53 5.99
CA GLU A 93 -13.21 15.66 5.91
C GLU A 93 -14.53 15.38 6.66
N ASP A 94 -15.10 14.18 6.50
CA ASP A 94 -16.37 13.80 7.13
C ASP A 94 -16.25 13.61 8.65
N ILE A 95 -15.11 13.06 9.12
CA ILE A 95 -14.84 12.96 10.56
C ILE A 95 -14.57 14.35 11.16
N GLY A 96 -13.78 15.17 10.44
CA GLY A 96 -13.38 16.49 10.90
C GLY A 96 -12.54 16.49 12.19
N GLY A 97 -12.26 17.70 12.68
CA GLY A 97 -11.48 17.91 13.90
C GLY A 97 -10.08 17.27 13.86
N LEU A 98 -9.50 17.05 15.04
CA LEU A 98 -8.13 16.55 15.18
C LEU A 98 -7.92 15.18 14.53
N LEU A 99 -8.89 14.27 14.65
CA LEU A 99 -8.80 12.92 14.06
C LEU A 99 -8.79 12.99 12.52
N GLY A 100 -9.68 13.79 11.94
CA GLY A 100 -9.76 14.00 10.49
C GLY A 100 -8.49 14.60 9.91
N GLU A 101 -7.97 15.64 10.56
CA GLU A 101 -6.69 16.28 10.19
C GLU A 101 -5.52 15.29 10.27
N THR A 102 -5.43 14.54 11.37
CA THR A 102 -4.37 13.53 11.58
C THR A 102 -4.41 12.43 10.51
N LEU A 103 -5.60 11.96 10.13
CA LEU A 103 -5.77 10.96 9.08
C LEU A 103 -5.17 11.44 7.75
N ILE A 104 -5.51 12.66 7.32
CA ILE A 104 -5.03 13.25 6.08
C ILE A 104 -3.51 13.42 6.12
N GLU A 105 -2.97 13.88 7.24
CA GLU A 105 -1.53 14.08 7.42
C GLU A 105 -0.73 12.77 7.47
N VAL A 106 -1.28 11.70 8.05
CA VAL A 106 -0.63 10.38 8.04
C VAL A 106 -0.51 9.85 6.63
N VAL A 107 -1.60 9.90 5.86
CA VAL A 107 -1.58 9.42 4.47
C VAL A 107 -0.57 10.22 3.63
N LYS A 108 -0.60 11.55 3.71
CA LYS A 108 0.39 12.42 3.03
C LYS A 108 1.83 12.17 3.49
N GLY A 109 2.02 11.86 4.77
CA GLY A 109 3.34 11.61 5.35
C GLY A 109 3.92 10.24 4.98
N MET A 110 3.05 9.25 4.75
CA MET A 110 3.47 7.92 4.31
C MET A 110 3.92 7.91 2.84
N ASP A 111 3.35 8.78 1.99
CA ASP A 111 3.77 8.95 0.59
C ASP A 111 5.21 9.45 0.45
N LYS A 112 5.68 10.25 1.40
CA LYS A 112 7.02 10.86 1.37
C LYS A 112 8.14 9.91 1.82
N ARG A 113 7.80 8.77 2.44
CA ARG A 113 8.81 7.78 2.85
C ARG A 113 9.07 6.82 1.69
N GLU A 114 9.93 7.25 0.77
CA GLU A 114 10.33 6.56 -0.47
C GLU A 114 10.81 5.10 -0.31
N THR A 115 11.02 4.61 0.91
CA THR A 115 11.49 3.25 1.21
C THR A 115 10.38 2.27 1.59
N SER A 116 9.10 2.64 1.54
CA SER A 116 8.02 1.68 1.78
C SER A 116 7.89 0.70 0.61
N SER A 117 7.93 -0.60 0.91
CA SER A 117 7.52 -1.67 -0.01
C SER A 117 6.19 -1.28 -0.67
N ALA A 118 6.09 -1.42 -1.99
CA ALA A 118 4.88 -1.10 -2.75
C ALA A 118 3.63 -1.65 -2.04
N GLY A 119 2.73 -0.75 -1.60
CA GLY A 119 1.48 -1.10 -0.92
C GLY A 119 1.48 -1.00 0.61
N SER A 120 2.61 -0.74 1.28
CA SER A 120 2.63 -0.61 2.75
C SER A 120 1.87 0.62 3.28
N ASP A 121 1.75 1.62 2.42
CA ASP A 121 1.07 2.90 2.57
C ASP A 121 -0.42 2.85 2.20
N MET A 122 -0.89 1.71 1.69
CA MET A 122 -2.31 1.35 1.49
C MET A 122 -2.75 0.21 2.42
N ASN A 123 -2.00 -0.06 3.49
CA ASN A 123 -2.40 -1.01 4.51
C ASN A 123 -3.19 -0.26 5.60
N LEU A 124 -4.49 -0.51 5.69
CA LEU A 124 -5.39 0.22 6.57
C LEU A 124 -4.93 0.14 8.02
N GLN A 125 -4.69 -1.08 8.49
CA GLN A 125 -4.26 -1.33 9.86
C GLN A 125 -3.00 -0.52 10.24
N ARG A 126 -1.99 -0.51 9.37
CA ARG A 126 -0.75 0.23 9.57
C ARG A 126 -0.98 1.73 9.59
N VAL A 127 -1.84 2.24 8.70
CA VAL A 127 -2.22 3.66 8.70
C VAL A 127 -2.87 4.02 10.04
N LEU A 128 -3.83 3.23 10.51
CA LEU A 128 -4.53 3.49 11.78
C LEU A 128 -3.60 3.44 12.99
N ILE A 129 -2.62 2.53 12.99
CA ILE A 129 -1.57 2.51 14.01
C ILE A 129 -0.75 3.81 14.00
N GLN A 130 -0.41 4.35 12.82
CA GLN A 130 0.33 5.63 12.74
C GLN A 130 -0.53 6.82 13.17
N VAL A 131 -1.83 6.82 12.86
CA VAL A 131 -2.78 7.83 13.33
C VAL A 131 -2.85 7.81 14.84
N ALA A 132 -3.09 6.65 15.45
CA ALA A 132 -3.14 6.50 16.91
C ALA A 132 -1.84 6.97 17.59
N ARG A 133 -0.67 6.66 16.99
CA ARG A 133 0.63 7.14 17.49
C ARG A 133 0.76 8.65 17.45
N ARG A 134 0.32 9.30 16.37
CA ARG A 134 0.39 10.76 16.24
C ARG A 134 -0.54 11.48 17.20
N MET A 135 -1.78 11.01 17.30
CA MET A 135 -2.74 11.56 18.26
C MET A 135 -2.23 11.48 19.70
N HIS A 136 -1.46 10.44 20.03
CA HIS A 136 -0.87 10.30 21.37
C HIS A 136 0.43 11.10 21.58
N SER A 137 1.07 11.57 20.50
CA SER A 137 2.27 12.43 20.60
C SER A 137 1.95 13.93 20.61
N GLU A 138 0.70 14.28 20.28
CA GLU A 138 0.18 15.65 20.32
C GLU A 138 -0.56 15.97 21.64
N GLU A 139 -0.73 14.95 22.52
CA GLU A 139 -1.09 15.07 23.94
C GLU A 139 0.14 15.30 24.83
#